data_AF-A0A661XWW2-F1
#
_entry.id   AF-A0A661XWW2-F1
#
_cell.length_a   1.000
_cell.length_b   1.000
_cell.length_c   1.000
_cell.angle_alpha   90.00
_cell.angle_beta   90.00
_cell.angle_gamma   90.00
#
_symmetry.space_group_name_H-M   'P 1'
#
loop_
_entity.id
_entity.type
_entity.pdbx_description
1 polymer ?
#
loop_
_entity_poly.entity_id
_entity_poly.type
_entity_poly.pdbx_seq_one_letter_code
_entity_poly.pdbx_strand_id
1 'polypeptide(L)'
;MENNEFDVIVEIPKGSRNKYEMDKESGRIRLDRMIFSSMRYPADYGYIENTWALDDDPLDALVFVSEPTFPGCVIRVRAIGVFHMTDDKGPDEKLLCVPVSDPN
;
A
#
# COMPACT_ATOMS: atom_id res chain seq x y z
N MET A 1 23.99 -6.99 6.38
CA MET A 1 22.87 -7.26 5.46
C MET A 1 22.28 -5.91 5.15
N GLU A 2 22.20 -5.55 3.87
CA GLU A 2 21.57 -4.30 3.43
C GLU A 2 20.22 -4.16 4.14
N ASN A 3 19.96 -3.00 4.74
CA ASN A 3 18.67 -2.75 5.35
C ASN A 3 17.63 -2.84 4.23
N ASN A 4 16.77 -3.88 4.27
CA ASN A 4 15.64 -4.11 3.35
C ASN A 4 14.57 -3.01 3.51
N GLU A 5 14.98 -1.79 3.21
CA GLU A 5 14.21 -0.59 3.37
C GLU A 5 14.00 0.06 2.00
N PHE A 6 12.76 0.49 1.75
CA PHE A 6 12.32 1.11 0.51
C PHE A 6 11.21 2.10 0.83
N ASP A 7 10.79 2.84 -0.20
CA ASP A 7 9.74 3.83 -0.06
C ASP A 7 8.42 3.23 -0.56
N VAL A 8 7.34 3.49 0.18
CA VAL A 8 5.97 3.16 -0.19
C VAL A 8 5.19 4.46 -0.34
N ILE A 9 4.47 4.59 -1.45
CA ILE A 9 3.52 5.69 -1.67
C ILE A 9 2.15 5.23 -1.22
N VAL A 10 1.61 5.87 -0.19
CA VAL A 10 0.29 5.55 0.36
C VAL A 10 -0.80 6.03 -0.60
N GLU A 11 -1.70 5.13 -0.95
CA GLU A 11 -2.92 5.46 -1.67
C GLU A 11 -4.10 5.57 -0.69
N ILE A 12 -4.20 4.62 0.25
CA ILE A 12 -5.37 4.48 1.11
C ILE A 12 -4.96 4.48 2.58
N PRO A 13 -5.31 5.53 3.36
CA PRO A 13 -5.00 5.55 4.78
C PRO A 13 -5.76 4.47 5.56
N LYS A 14 -5.14 3.98 6.62
CA LYS A 14 -5.74 3.12 7.65
C LYS A 14 -7.09 3.67 8.10
N GLY A 15 -8.08 2.79 8.12
CA GLY A 15 -9.45 3.14 8.50
C GLY A 15 -10.31 3.72 7.36
N SER A 16 -9.75 4.02 6.19
CA SER A 16 -10.52 4.49 5.04
C SER A 16 -11.41 3.40 4.46
N ARG A 17 -12.56 3.82 3.90
CA ARG A 17 -13.41 3.02 3.00
C ARG A 17 -13.31 3.50 1.55
N ASN A 18 -12.68 4.64 1.31
CA ASN A 18 -12.44 5.16 -0.02
C ASN A 18 -11.22 4.44 -0.57
N LYS A 19 -11.42 3.74 -1.68
CA LYS A 19 -10.37 3.12 -2.46
C LYS A 19 -9.85 4.18 -3.43
N TYR A 20 -8.76 4.81 -3.02
CA TYR A 20 -7.97 5.69 -3.86
C TYR A 20 -6.96 4.86 -4.65
N GLU A 21 -6.57 5.35 -5.82
CA GLU A 21 -5.50 4.78 -6.64
C GLU A 21 -4.70 5.91 -7.29
N MET A 22 -3.43 5.64 -7.59
CA MET A 22 -2.62 6.47 -8.45
C MET A 22 -3.04 6.27 -9.90
N ASP A 23 -3.56 7.33 -10.50
CA ASP A 23 -3.85 7.36 -11.92
C ASP A 23 -2.53 7.47 -12.71
N LYS A 24 -2.08 6.35 -13.29
CA LYS A 24 -0.79 6.25 -14.01
C LYS A 24 -0.64 7.25 -15.16
N GLU A 25 -1.74 7.66 -15.80
CA GLU A 25 -1.71 8.63 -16.91
C GLU A 25 -1.48 10.07 -16.42
N SER A 26 -2.19 10.49 -15.36
CA SER A 26 -2.13 11.87 -14.88
C SER A 26 -1.16 12.09 -13.72
N GLY A 27 -0.68 11.01 -13.08
CA GLY A 27 0.17 11.06 -11.88
C GLY A 27 -0.57 11.66 -10.67
N ARG A 28 -1.90 11.48 -10.58
CA ARG A 28 -2.73 12.04 -9.52
C ARG A 28 -3.45 10.94 -8.74
N ILE A 29 -3.67 11.19 -7.46
CA ILE A 29 -4.58 10.37 -6.66
C ILE A 29 -6.01 10.56 -7.18
N ARG A 30 -6.65 9.45 -7.56
CA ARG A 30 -8.03 9.38 -8.00
C ARG A 30 -8.82 8.56 -7.00
N LEU A 31 -10.03 9.00 -6.67
CA LEU A 31 -11.01 8.14 -6.00
C LEU A 31 -11.57 7.18 -7.04
N ASP A 32 -11.21 5.91 -6.96
CA ASP A 32 -11.79 4.85 -7.81
C ASP A 32 -13.23 4.57 -7.35
N ARG A 33 -13.40 4.18 -6.08
CA ARG A 33 -14.72 3.90 -5.49
C ARG A 33 -14.73 3.93 -3.97
N MET A 34 -15.91 3.90 -3.38
CA MET A 34 -16.09 3.54 -1.97
C MET A 34 -16.35 2.03 -1.84
N ILE A 35 -15.69 1.37 -0.89
CA ILE A 35 -15.91 -0.05 -0.61
C ILE A 35 -17.36 -0.26 -0.13
N PHE A 36 -18.07 -1.16 -0.81
CA PHE A 36 -19.49 -1.45 -0.55
C PHE A 36 -19.73 -2.05 0.84
N SER A 37 -18.85 -2.93 1.30
CA SER A 37 -18.95 -3.53 2.63
C SER A 37 -18.61 -2.53 3.74
N SER A 38 -18.98 -2.88 4.98
CA SER A 38 -18.62 -2.12 6.19
C SER A 38 -17.15 -2.29 6.62
N MET A 39 -16.33 -2.92 5.78
CA MET A 39 -14.90 -3.12 6.03
C MET A 39 -14.10 -1.83 5.77
N ARG A 40 -12.96 -1.71 6.44
CA ARG A 40 -12.01 -0.60 6.33
C ARG A 40 -10.60 -1.17 6.13
N TYR A 41 -9.72 -0.41 5.49
CA TYR A 41 -8.32 -0.81 5.38
C TYR A 41 -7.67 -0.89 6.78
N PRO A 42 -7.02 -2.00 7.14
CA PRO A 42 -6.49 -2.22 8.49
C PRO A 42 -5.17 -1.49 8.77
N ALA A 43 -4.48 -1.08 7.70
CA ALA A 43 -3.19 -0.41 7.70
C ALA A 43 -3.17 0.60 6.53
N ASP A 44 -2.15 1.45 6.47
CA ASP A 44 -1.95 2.27 5.28
C ASP A 44 -1.62 1.33 4.11
N TYR A 45 -2.27 1.54 2.98
CA TYR A 45 -2.11 0.74 1.78
C TYR A 45 -1.54 1.61 0.68
N GLY A 46 -0.60 1.05 -0.08
CA GLY A 46 0.04 1.73 -1.17
C GLY A 46 0.90 0.81 -2.00
N TYR A 47 1.78 1.39 -2.79
CA TYR A 47 2.65 0.65 -3.72
C TYR A 47 4.09 1.13 -3.64
N ILE A 48 4.99 0.32 -4.19
CA ILE A 48 6.43 0.59 -4.22
C ILE A 48 6.80 1.08 -5.62
N GLU A 49 7.28 2.32 -5.74
CA GLU A 49 7.70 2.88 -7.03
C GLU A 49 8.79 2.01 -7.69
N ASN A 50 8.78 1.98 -9.02
CA ASN A 50 9.78 1.29 -9.84
C ASN A 50 9.89 -0.23 -9.60
N THR A 51 8.83 -0.86 -9.12
CA THR A 51 8.68 -2.32 -9.08
C THR A 51 7.70 -2.78 -10.16
N TRP A 52 7.80 -4.05 -10.54
CA TRP A 52 6.93 -4.69 -11.52
C TRP A 52 6.42 -6.00 -10.91
N ALA A 53 5.16 -6.04 -10.51
CA ALA A 53 4.49 -7.27 -10.11
C ALA A 53 4.00 -8.04 -11.34
N LEU A 54 3.40 -9.21 -11.12
CA LEU A 54 3.00 -10.14 -12.18
C LEU A 54 1.78 -9.66 -13.00
N ASP A 55 1.17 -8.56 -12.58
CA ASP A 55 -0.07 -7.98 -13.11
C ASP A 55 0.15 -6.62 -13.81
N ASP A 56 1.40 -6.27 -14.17
CA ASP A 56 1.80 -4.99 -14.75
C ASP A 56 1.54 -3.76 -13.85
N ASP A 57 1.26 -3.98 -12.56
CA ASP A 57 1.19 -2.95 -11.53
C ASP A 57 2.43 -2.98 -10.62
N PRO A 58 2.78 -1.87 -9.95
CA PRO A 58 3.82 -1.89 -8.93
C PRO A 58 3.39 -2.75 -7.75
N LEU A 59 4.36 -3.34 -7.05
CA LEU A 59 4.08 -4.24 -5.93
C LEU A 59 3.37 -3.51 -4.78
N ASP A 60 2.27 -4.10 -4.33
CA ASP A 60 1.46 -3.59 -3.23
C ASP A 60 2.13 -3.76 -1.86
N ALA A 61 1.84 -2.83 -0.96
CA ALA A 61 2.32 -2.86 0.42
C ALA A 61 1.23 -2.43 1.41
N LEU A 62 1.18 -3.14 2.54
CA LEU A 62 0.47 -2.75 3.76
C LEU A 62 1.47 -2.26 4.79
N VAL A 63 1.37 -0.99 5.18
CA VAL A 63 2.25 -0.34 6.15
C VAL A 63 1.54 -0.18 7.48
N PHE A 64 1.96 -0.94 8.47
CA PHE A 64 1.41 -0.89 9.83
C PHE A 64 1.92 0.35 10.56
N VAL A 65 1.17 1.45 10.39
CA VAL A 65 1.40 2.73 11.05
C VAL A 65 0.61 2.82 12.37
N SER A 66 1.18 3.52 13.34
CA SER A 66 0.46 3.88 14.58
C SER A 66 -0.77 4.74 14.26
N GLU A 67 -0.54 5.84 13.54
CA GLU A 67 -1.56 6.81 13.12
C GLU A 67 -1.68 6.82 11.58
N PRO A 68 -2.91 6.88 11.01
CA PRO A 68 -3.10 6.95 9.57
C PRO A 68 -2.41 8.16 8.94
N THR A 69 -1.84 7.99 7.74
CA THR A 69 -1.28 9.12 6.99
C THR A 69 -2.32 9.75 6.04
N PHE A 70 -1.95 10.04 4.79
CA PHE A 70 -2.78 10.65 3.76
C PHE A 70 -2.40 10.13 2.37
N PRO A 71 -3.32 10.13 1.39
CA PRO A 71 -3.01 9.69 0.03
C PRO A 71 -1.90 10.56 -0.61
N GLY A 72 -0.91 9.91 -1.22
CA GLY A 72 0.30 10.52 -1.75
C GLY A 72 1.43 10.71 -0.74
N CYS A 73 1.25 10.30 0.53
CA CYS A 73 2.32 10.30 1.52
C CYS A 73 3.37 9.24 1.16
N VAL A 74 4.65 9.60 1.23
CA VAL A 74 5.77 8.67 1.05
C VAL A 74 6.28 8.23 2.42
N ILE A 75 6.34 6.93 2.66
CA ILE A 75 6.83 6.35 3.92
C ILE A 75 8.07 5.51 3.63
N ARG A 76 9.16 5.81 4.34
CA ARG A 76 10.33 4.94 4.41
C ARG A 76 10.00 3.74 5.30
N VAL A 77 9.97 2.55 4.74
CA VAL A 77 9.52 1.32 5.43
C VAL A 77 10.57 0.23 5.37
N ARG A 78 10.38 -0.79 6.23
CA ARG A 78 11.09 -2.06 6.18
C ARG A 78 10.08 -3.21 6.04
N ALA A 79 10.34 -4.12 5.11
CA ALA A 79 9.52 -5.32 4.96
C ALA A 79 9.70 -6.28 6.14
N ILE A 80 8.60 -6.88 6.59
CA ILE A 80 8.54 -7.86 7.68
C ILE A 80 7.85 -9.17 7.29
N GLY A 81 7.20 -9.22 6.13
CA GLY A 81 6.55 -10.41 5.62
C GLY A 81 5.87 -10.19 4.28
N VAL A 82 5.23 -11.24 3.77
CA VAL A 82 4.43 -11.22 2.55
C VAL A 82 3.08 -11.84 2.86
N PHE A 83 2.01 -11.16 2.44
CA PHE A 83 0.66 -11.70 2.46
C PHE A 83 0.35 -12.24 1.07
N HIS A 84 0.35 -13.56 0.95
CA HIS A 84 -0.04 -14.23 -0.30
C HIS A 84 -1.55 -14.44 -0.31
N MET A 85 -2.20 -13.93 -1.35
CA MET A 85 -3.61 -14.16 -1.59
C MET A 85 -3.88 -14.49 -3.05
N THR A 86 -5.12 -14.85 -3.33
CA THR A 86 -5.60 -15.08 -4.68
C THR A 86 -6.94 -14.37 -4.80
N ASP A 87 -7.08 -13.52 -5.80
CA ASP A 87 -8.31 -12.83 -6.13
C ASP A 87 -8.86 -13.34 -7.47
N ASP A 88 -9.89 -12.66 -8.00
CA ASP A 88 -10.52 -13.04 -9.28
C ASP A 88 -9.58 -12.89 -10.50
N LYS A 89 -8.46 -12.17 -10.37
CA LYS A 89 -7.45 -11.95 -11.41
C LYS A 89 -6.24 -12.87 -11.28
N GLY A 90 -6.08 -13.56 -10.14
CA GLY A 90 -5.03 -14.56 -9.94
C GLY A 90 -4.27 -14.37 -8.62
N PRO A 91 -3.02 -14.87 -8.55
CA PRO A 91 -2.16 -14.63 -7.40
C PRO A 91 -1.89 -13.14 -7.21
N ASP A 92 -2.02 -12.69 -5.97
CA ASP A 92 -1.82 -11.31 -5.56
C ASP A 92 -1.00 -11.31 -4.25
N GLU A 93 0.15 -10.66 -4.27
CA GLU A 93 1.10 -10.62 -3.17
C GLU A 93 1.25 -9.21 -2.63
N LYS A 94 1.13 -9.06 -1.31
CA LYS A 94 1.27 -7.76 -0.65
C LYS A 94 2.39 -7.80 0.36
N LEU A 95 3.35 -6.89 0.27
CA LEU A 95 4.38 -6.77 1.30
C LEU A 95 3.77 -6.24 2.58
N LEU A 96 4.12 -6.86 3.70
CA LEU A 96 3.82 -6.36 5.03
C LEU A 96 5.02 -5.55 5.50
N CYS A 97 4.77 -4.29 5.87
CA CYS A 97 5.80 -3.30 6.13
C CYS A 97 5.56 -2.56 7.44
N VAL A 98 6.63 -2.06 8.04
CA VAL A 98 6.58 -1.12 9.19
C VAL A 98 7.42 0.12 8.88
N PRO A 99 7.03 1.32 9.35
CA PRO A 99 7.85 2.52 9.17
C PRO A 99 9.19 2.38 9.89
N VAL A 100 10.26 2.93 9.30
CA VAL A 100 11.59 2.93 9.95
C VAL A 100 11.66 3.91 11.13
N SER A 101 10.87 4.98 11.06
CA SER A 101 10.92 6.10 12.01
C SER A 101 9.70 6.18 12.96
N ASP A 102 8.81 5.19 12.96
CA ASP A 102 7.73 5.10 13.96
C ASP A 102 8.30 4.40 15.21
N PRO A 103 8.27 5.05 16.39
CA PRO A 103 8.85 4.48 17.61
C PRO A 103 8.02 3.36 18.25
N ASN A 104 6.80 3.08 17.77
CA ASN A 104 5.91 2.05 18.32
C ASN A 104 5.94 0.73 17.54
#